data_AF-G9ENH7-F1
#
_entry.id   AF-G9ENH7-F1
#
_cell.length_a   1.000
_cell.length_b   1.000
_cell.length_c   1.000
_cell.angle_alpha   90.00
_cell.angle_beta   90.00
_cell.angle_gamma   90.00
#
_symmetry.space_group_name_H-M   'P 1'
#
loop_
_entity.id
_entity.type
_entity.pdbx_description
1 polymer ?
#
loop_
_entity_poly.entity_id
_entity_poly.type
_entity_poly.pdbx_seq_one_letter_code
_entity_poly.pdbx_strand_id
1 'polypeptide(L)'
;MFIRLGAIYGHIWWSNYQNENALSVAKKEWSDTLSRFNNQILKEVLLSIRERNVFPPSLPQFFEYCMATFKRHEPYRVNREPIQPASSDIATKHLNAMLRFLRP
;
A
#
# COMPACT_ATOMS: atom_id res chain seq x y z
N MET A 1 2.62 1.91 -17.84
CA MET A 1 3.63 2.24 -16.82
C MET A 1 4.98 2.59 -17.45
N PHE A 2 5.56 1.67 -18.22
CA PHE A 2 6.90 1.79 -18.83
C PHE A 2 7.21 3.15 -19.49
N ILE A 3 6.32 3.66 -20.34
CA ILE A 3 6.50 4.97 -21.01
C ILE A 3 6.52 6.13 -20.01
N ARG A 4 5.76 6.06 -18.91
CA ARG A 4 5.74 7.11 -17.89
C ARG A 4 7.09 7.20 -17.17
N LEU A 5 7.74 6.06 -16.90
CA LEU A 5 9.10 6.04 -16.34
C LEU A 5 10.10 6.65 -17.34
N GLY A 6 9.97 6.33 -18.62
CA GLY A 6 10.76 6.96 -19.66
C GLY A 6 10.56 8.47 -19.80
N ALA A 7 9.34 8.97 -19.54
CA ALA A 7 9.07 10.41 -19.50
C ALA A 7 9.68 11.10 -18.26
N ILE A 8 9.78 10.40 -17.13
CA ILE A 8 10.34 10.93 -15.87
C ILE A 8 11.87 10.95 -15.93
N TYR A 9 12.48 9.84 -16.33
CA TYR A 9 13.94 9.63 -16.23
C TYR A 9 14.68 9.83 -17.57
N GLY A 10 13.94 10.07 -18.66
CA GLY A 10 14.49 10.41 -19.96
C GLY A 10 15.51 9.38 -20.46
N HIS A 11 16.65 9.88 -20.92
CA HIS A 11 17.74 9.05 -21.47
C HIS A 11 18.19 7.93 -20.51
N ILE A 12 18.25 8.18 -19.20
CA ILE A 12 18.71 7.19 -18.19
C ILE A 12 17.82 5.94 -18.19
N TRP A 13 16.53 6.09 -18.48
CA TRP A 13 15.62 4.96 -18.63
C TRP A 13 15.80 4.26 -19.97
N TRP A 14 15.77 5.03 -21.06
CA TRP A 14 15.78 4.48 -22.41
C TRP A 14 17.11 3.79 -22.76
N SER A 15 18.23 4.28 -22.24
CA SER A 15 19.55 3.68 -22.47
C SER A 15 19.69 2.26 -21.91
N ASN A 16 18.83 1.84 -20.98
CA ASN A 16 18.84 0.48 -20.42
C ASN A 16 18.27 -0.58 -21.38
N TYR A 17 17.59 -0.16 -22.46
CA TYR A 17 16.85 -1.05 -23.36
C TYR A 17 17.25 -0.80 -24.82
N GLN A 18 18.52 -1.07 -25.13
CA GLN A 18 19.14 -0.70 -26.41
C GLN A 18 18.70 -1.54 -27.62
N ASN A 19 18.07 -2.68 -27.40
CA ASN A 19 17.56 -3.53 -28.49
C ASN A 19 16.06 -3.78 -28.34
N GLU A 20 15.38 -3.94 -29.48
CA GLU A 20 13.92 -4.08 -29.52
C GLU A 20 13.42 -5.32 -28.78
N ASN A 21 14.18 -6.42 -28.82
CA ASN A 21 13.81 -7.64 -28.13
C ASN A 21 13.83 -7.46 -26.60
N ALA A 22 14.90 -6.89 -26.06
CA ALA A 22 15.05 -6.57 -24.64
C ALA A 22 14.00 -5.56 -24.20
N LEU A 23 13.68 -4.56 -25.03
CA LEU A 23 12.61 -3.61 -24.77
C LEU A 23 11.24 -4.30 -24.72
N SER A 24 10.97 -5.22 -25.65
CA SER A 24 9.73 -6.01 -25.70
C SER A 24 9.58 -6.88 -24.45
N VAL A 25 10.62 -7.64 -24.10
CA VAL A 25 10.67 -8.48 -22.89
C VAL A 25 10.48 -7.62 -21.65
N ALA A 26 11.18 -6.49 -21.53
CA ALA A 26 11.05 -5.61 -20.37
C ALA A 26 9.62 -5.06 -20.24
N LYS A 27 9.02 -4.57 -21.34
CA LYS A 27 7.61 -4.11 -21.30
C LYS A 27 6.67 -5.20 -20.82
N LYS A 28 6.89 -6.45 -21.26
CA LYS A 28 6.10 -7.61 -20.84
C LYS A 28 6.28 -7.89 -19.34
N GLU A 29 7.51 -8.04 -18.87
CA GLU A 29 7.82 -8.30 -17.45
C GLU A 29 7.23 -7.22 -16.52
N TRP A 30 7.37 -5.95 -16.92
CA TRP A 30 6.77 -4.83 -16.19
C TRP A 30 5.24 -4.88 -16.19
N SER A 31 4.61 -5.27 -17.30
CA SER A 31 3.15 -5.41 -17.39
C SER A 31 2.66 -6.56 -16.51
N ASP A 32 3.28 -7.73 -16.64
CA ASP A 32 2.88 -8.95 -15.95
C ASP A 32 3.05 -8.80 -14.44
N THR A 33 4.18 -8.26 -14.00
CA THR A 33 4.48 -8.01 -12.57
C THR A 33 3.48 -7.03 -11.95
N LEU A 34 3.13 -5.97 -12.67
CA LEU A 34 2.28 -4.89 -12.14
C LEU A 34 0.78 -5.13 -12.34
N SER A 35 0.39 -6.16 -13.09
CA SER A 35 -1.01 -6.51 -13.40
C SER A 35 -1.90 -6.67 -12.15
N ARG A 36 -1.31 -7.04 -11.01
CA ARG A 36 -2.00 -7.22 -9.72
C ARG A 36 -2.38 -5.93 -9.01
N PHE A 37 -1.83 -4.79 -9.42
CA PHE A 37 -2.09 -3.50 -8.79
C PHE A 37 -3.10 -2.68 -9.59
N ASN A 38 -4.01 -2.02 -8.88
CA ASN A 38 -4.93 -1.08 -9.51
C ASN A 38 -4.21 0.19 -9.97
N ASN A 39 -4.86 0.93 -10.89
CA ASN A 39 -4.31 2.18 -11.42
C ASN A 39 -4.07 3.27 -10.37
N GLN A 40 -4.77 3.23 -9.23
CA GLN A 40 -4.60 4.23 -8.17
C GLN A 40 -3.25 4.07 -7.47
N ILE A 41 -2.91 2.85 -7.06
CA ILE A 41 -1.62 2.52 -6.44
C ILE A 41 -0.47 2.88 -7.38
N LEU A 42 -0.60 2.51 -8.65
CA LEU A 42 0.40 2.78 -9.68
C LEU A 42 0.64 4.29 -9.88
N LYS A 43 -0.40 5.12 -9.79
CA LYS A 43 -0.28 6.59 -9.89
C LYS A 43 0.39 7.19 -8.65
N GLU A 44 0.01 6.77 -7.45
CA GLU A 44 0.61 7.26 -6.21
C GLU A 44 2.11 6.95 -6.14
N VAL A 45 2.48 5.71 -6.46
CA VAL A 45 3.89 5.30 -6.49
C VAL A 45 4.67 6.13 -7.50
N LEU A 46 4.12 6.36 -8.69
CA LEU A 46 4.77 7.21 -9.70
C LEU A 46 5.04 8.63 -9.21
N LEU A 47 4.09 9.24 -8.51
CA LEU A 47 4.27 10.58 -7.93
C LEU A 47 5.39 10.57 -6.89
N SER A 48 5.36 9.60 -5.97
CA SER A 48 6.35 9.43 -4.91
C SER A 48 7.76 9.25 -5.46
N ILE A 49 7.97 8.35 -6.43
CA ILE A 49 9.32 8.09 -6.96
C ILE A 49 9.85 9.24 -7.81
N ARG A 50 8.97 9.98 -8.50
CA ARG A 50 9.39 11.15 -9.30
C ARG A 50 9.98 12.25 -8.42
N GLU A 51 9.45 12.39 -7.21
CA GLU A 51 9.89 13.43 -6.26
C GLU A 51 11.11 13.00 -5.44
N ARG A 52 11.26 11.70 -5.18
CA ARG A 52 12.27 11.18 -4.23
C ARG A 52 13.47 10.54 -4.90
N ASN A 53 13.32 9.97 -6.08
CA ASN A 53 14.35 9.14 -6.69
C ASN A 53 15.03 9.91 -7.83
N VAL A 54 16.33 10.13 -7.70
CA VAL A 54 17.17 10.71 -8.76
C VAL A 54 17.34 9.75 -9.95
N PHE A 55 17.32 8.44 -9.69
CA PHE A 55 17.50 7.39 -10.69
C PHE A 55 16.24 6.53 -10.85
N PRO A 56 16.02 5.94 -12.04
CA PRO A 56 14.90 5.04 -12.24
C PRO A 56 15.00 3.81 -11.34
N PRO A 57 13.90 3.37 -10.73
CA PRO A 57 13.89 2.14 -9.96
C PRO A 57 14.00 0.93 -10.88
N SER A 58 14.60 -0.15 -10.36
CA SER A 58 14.47 -1.48 -10.98
C SER A 58 13.04 -2.01 -10.83
N LEU A 59 12.68 -3.03 -11.62
CA LEU A 59 11.36 -3.66 -11.52
C LEU A 59 11.05 -4.19 -10.09
N PRO A 60 11.98 -4.90 -9.41
CA PRO A 60 11.76 -5.31 -8.02
C PRO A 60 11.55 -4.13 -7.07
N GLN A 61 12.33 -3.05 -7.20
CA GLN A 61 12.17 -1.87 -6.35
C GLN A 61 10.80 -1.21 -6.54
N PHE A 62 10.37 -1.08 -7.81
CA PHE A 62 9.05 -0.52 -8.11
C PHE A 62 7.93 -1.41 -7.57
N PHE A 63 8.07 -2.73 -7.66
CA PHE A 63 7.15 -3.69 -7.08
C PHE A 63 7.02 -3.52 -5.56
N GLU A 64 8.13 -3.35 -4.84
CA GLU A 64 8.11 -3.10 -3.40
C GLU A 64 7.39 -1.80 -3.04
N TYR A 65 7.57 -0.73 -3.82
CA TYR A 65 6.82 0.51 -3.61
C TYR A 65 5.32 0.33 -3.81
N CYS A 66 4.92 -0.46 -4.83
CA CYS A 66 3.53 -0.83 -5.05
C CYS A 66 2.97 -1.66 -3.90
N MET A 67 3.71 -2.66 -3.42
CA MET A 67 3.30 -3.50 -2.28
C MET A 67 3.17 -2.69 -1.00
N ALA A 68 4.12 -1.80 -0.70
CA ALA A 68 4.05 -0.92 0.46
C ALA A 68 2.83 -0.01 0.39
N THR A 69 2.54 0.55 -0.79
CA THR A 69 1.37 1.40 -1.02
C THR A 69 0.06 0.61 -0.94
N PHE A 70 0.02 -0.58 -1.53
CA PHE A 70 -1.11 -1.51 -1.43
C PHE A 70 -1.46 -1.83 0.02
N LYS A 71 -0.45 -2.19 0.85
CA LYS A 71 -0.64 -2.48 2.27
C LYS A 71 -1.16 -1.28 3.07
N ARG A 72 -0.78 -0.05 2.71
CA ARG A 72 -1.34 1.17 3.35
C ARG A 72 -2.83 1.38 3.02
N HIS A 73 -3.27 0.93 1.85
CA HIS A 73 -4.67 1.01 1.42
C HIS A 73 -5.49 -0.19 1.89
N GLU A 74 -4.86 -1.26 2.34
CA GLU A 74 -5.55 -2.39 2.93
C GLU A 74 -6.25 -1.91 4.20
N PRO A 75 -7.57 -2.04 4.31
CA PRO A 75 -8.29 -1.60 5.50
C PRO A 75 -7.71 -2.33 6.70
N TYR A 76 -7.40 -1.59 7.76
CA TYR A 76 -6.96 -2.18 9.02
C TYR A 76 -7.98 -3.22 9.45
N ARG A 77 -7.62 -4.50 9.28
CA ARG A 77 -8.38 -5.60 9.85
C ARG A 77 -8.11 -5.54 11.35
N VAL A 78 -8.98 -4.82 12.07
CA VAL A 78 -9.11 -5.04 13.50
C VAL A 78 -9.43 -6.53 13.60
N ASN A 79 -8.48 -7.34 14.04
CA ASN A 79 -8.79 -8.63 14.62
C ASN A 79 -9.64 -8.30 15.85
N ARG A 80 -10.94 -8.16 15.64
CA ARG A 80 -11.88 -8.08 16.75
C ARG A 80 -11.78 -9.47 17.36
N GLU A 81 -10.99 -9.60 18.42
CA GLU A 81 -11.22 -10.68 19.37
C GLU A 81 -12.73 -10.72 19.61
N PRO A 82 -13.36 -11.91 19.60
CA PRO A 82 -14.79 -12.01 19.86
C PRO A 82 -15.05 -11.22 21.12
N ILE A 83 -15.88 -10.17 21.01
CA ILE A 83 -16.22 -9.28 22.12
C ILE A 83 -16.69 -10.20 23.24
N GLN A 84 -15.86 -10.40 24.26
CA GLN A 84 -16.31 -11.11 25.44
C GLN A 84 -17.33 -10.19 26.10
N PRO A 85 -18.62 -10.58 26.16
CA PRO A 85 -19.60 -9.75 26.82
C PRO A 85 -19.15 -9.58 28.26
N ALA A 86 -19.07 -8.32 28.71
CA ALA A 86 -18.78 -8.02 30.10
C ALA A 86 -19.78 -8.79 30.99
N SER A 87 -19.29 -9.44 32.05
CA SER A 87 -20.16 -10.16 32.97
C SER A 87 -21.25 -9.22 33.48
N SER A 88 -22.51 -9.59 33.23
CA SER A 88 -23.69 -8.84 33.66
C SER A 88 -23.66 -8.57 35.17
N ASP A 89 -23.12 -9.51 35.94
CA ASP A 89 -23.00 -9.43 37.39
C ASP A 89 -21.99 -8.34 37.82
N ILE A 90 -20.88 -8.23 37.08
CA ILE A 90 -19.87 -7.17 37.30
C ILE A 90 -20.47 -5.80 36.93
N ALA A 91 -21.15 -5.70 35.80
CA ALA A 91 -21.81 -4.47 35.38
C ALA A 91 -22.85 -4.01 36.43
N THR A 92 -23.68 -4.93 36.92
CA THR A 92 -24.70 -4.67 37.93
C THR A 92 -24.07 -4.24 39.26
N LYS A 93 -22.98 -4.87 39.69
CA LYS A 93 -22.23 -4.48 40.89
C LYS A 93 -21.73 -3.03 40.81
N HIS A 94 -21.15 -2.63 39.68
CA HIS A 94 -20.64 -1.27 39.51
C HIS A 94 -21.77 -0.23 39.42
N LEU A 95 -22.87 -0.54 38.72
CA LEU A 95 -24.05 0.32 38.67
C LEU A 95 -24.66 0.55 40.06
N ASN A 96 -24.76 -0.51 40.88
CA ASN A 96 -25.26 -0.40 42.25
C ASN A 96 -24.31 0.40 43.15
N ALA A 97 -22.99 0.27 42.97
CA ALA A 97 -22.02 1.09 43.68
C ALA A 97 -22.16 2.57 43.33
N MET A 98 -22.29 2.89 42.03
CA MET A 98 -22.53 4.26 41.55
C MET A 98 -23.85 4.83 42.09
N LEU A 99 -24.94 4.05 42.04
CA LEU A 99 -26.23 4.46 42.62
C LEU A 99 -26.16 4.72 44.12
N ARG A 100 -25.31 3.99 44.85
CA ARG A 100 -25.08 4.21 46.29
C ARG A 100 -24.37 5.53 46.56
N PHE A 101 -23.41 5.93 45.73
CA PHE A 101 -22.74 7.23 45.83
C PHE A 101 -23.65 8.41 45.47
N LEU A 102 -24.69 8.17 44.67
CA LEU A 102 -25.60 9.20 44.19
C LEU A 102 -26.88 9.35 45.04
N ARG A 103 -27.10 8.50 46.05
CA ARG A 103 -28.20 8.68 47.00
C ARG A 103 -27.71 9.55 48.18
N PRO A 104 -28.34 10.71 48.44
CA PRO A 104 -27.98 11.60 49.55
C PRO A 104 -28.29 11.00 50.92
#